data_AF-A0A0Q9YVT2-F1
#
_entry.id   AF-A0A0Q9YVT2-F1
#
_cell.length_a   1.000
_cell.length_b   1.000
_cell.length_c   1.000
_cell.angle_alpha   90.00
_cell.angle_beta   90.00
_cell.angle_gamma   90.00
#
_symmetry.space_group_name_H-M   'P 1'
#
loop_
_entity.id
_entity.type
_entity.pdbx_description
1 polymer ?
#
loop_
_entity_poly.entity_id
_entity_poly.type
_entity_poly.pdbx_seq_one_letter_code
_entity_poly.pdbx_strand_id
1 'polypeptide(L)'
;MTCLKVLRFPNPILRQGLPLTTVFDEALKTAADDLFESLYAAKGWGLAATQVGLTQRLFVLDMGPENSEPLCMVNPIITTKETPVLSDEDCLSFPGVHMTLERARDITVEYQDLTGAKQTYQATGVTACGIQHLIDLLNGVLIIDSLSKLKRDRLLKQYKKFIASGGHMHSHDHVHGPNCNHEHEHHHVHDHVHGPDCNHDHEHHHVHDHVHGPHCHHEHEEELEHA
;
A
#
# COMPACT_ATOMS: atom_id res chain seq x y z
N MET A 1 21.38 -8.26 -5.22
CA MET A 1 19.98 -8.10 -4.82
C MET A 1 19.89 -6.94 -3.86
N THR A 2 18.95 -6.04 -4.11
CA THR A 2 18.74 -4.78 -3.39
C THR A 2 17.26 -4.65 -3.06
N CYS A 3 16.93 -4.34 -1.80
CA CYS A 3 15.58 -3.96 -1.43
C CYS A 3 15.30 -2.52 -1.90
N LEU A 4 14.45 -2.38 -2.92
CA LEU A 4 14.05 -1.10 -3.48
C LEU A 4 12.87 -0.50 -2.71
N LYS A 5 12.84 0.83 -2.62
CA LYS A 5 11.75 1.54 -1.93
C LYS A 5 10.49 1.55 -2.80
N VAL A 6 9.39 1.04 -2.26
CA VAL A 6 8.07 1.16 -2.89
C VAL A 6 7.62 2.63 -2.93
N LEU A 7 7.36 3.11 -4.14
CA LEU A 7 6.81 4.42 -4.44
C LEU A 7 5.34 4.47 -4.04
N ARG A 8 4.96 5.58 -3.42
CA ARG A 8 3.58 5.86 -2.98
C ARG A 8 2.94 6.93 -3.87
N PHE A 9 1.63 6.84 -4.05
CA PHE A 9 0.86 7.94 -4.63
C PHE A 9 1.07 9.21 -3.78
N PRO A 10 1.28 10.41 -4.37
CA PRO A 10 1.04 10.78 -5.77
C PRO A 10 2.27 10.75 -6.69
N ASN A 11 3.28 9.90 -6.45
CA ASN A 11 4.45 9.84 -7.31
C ASN A 11 4.04 9.62 -8.79
N PRO A 12 4.43 10.52 -9.73
CA PRO A 12 3.96 10.48 -11.11
C PRO A 12 4.45 9.25 -11.89
N ILE A 13 5.52 8.59 -11.45
CA ILE A 13 6.04 7.36 -12.09
C ILE A 13 4.95 6.27 -12.10
N LEU A 14 4.11 6.21 -11.07
CA LEU A 14 3.00 5.25 -10.97
C LEU A 14 1.97 5.41 -12.12
N ARG A 15 2.00 6.52 -12.87
CA ARG A 15 1.10 6.81 -13.99
C ARG A 15 1.73 6.65 -15.38
N GLN A 16 3.02 6.39 -15.46
CA GLN A 16 3.73 6.46 -16.75
C GLN A 16 3.42 5.28 -17.68
N GLY A 17 3.10 4.11 -17.12
CA GLY A 17 3.01 2.87 -17.88
C GLY A 17 4.38 2.48 -18.45
N LEU A 18 4.65 1.17 -18.54
CA LEU A 18 5.95 0.68 -18.99
C LEU A 18 5.87 0.13 -20.41
N PRO A 19 6.79 0.54 -21.31
CA PRO A 19 6.88 -0.01 -22.66
C PRO A 19 7.30 -1.48 -22.61
N LEU A 20 7.14 -2.21 -23.71
CA LEU A 20 7.57 -3.61 -23.77
C LEU A 20 9.08 -3.74 -23.52
N THR A 21 9.44 -4.66 -22.62
CA THR A 21 10.82 -5.08 -22.42
C THR A 21 11.29 -5.86 -23.65
N THR A 22 12.40 -5.43 -24.25
CA THR A 22 12.97 -6.06 -25.46
C THR A 22 14.33 -6.71 -25.23
N VAL A 23 14.97 -6.41 -24.09
CA VAL A 23 16.28 -6.93 -23.71
C VAL A 23 16.13 -7.89 -22.54
N PHE A 24 16.60 -9.13 -22.73
CA PHE A 24 16.51 -10.23 -21.77
C PHE A 24 17.93 -10.65 -21.37
N ASP A 25 18.54 -9.87 -20.49
CA ASP A 25 19.91 -10.02 -20.03
C ASP A 25 19.99 -10.18 -18.49
N GLU A 26 21.20 -10.17 -17.94
CA GLU A 26 21.42 -10.25 -16.49
C GLU A 26 20.82 -9.05 -15.72
N ALA A 27 20.65 -7.89 -16.37
CA ALA A 27 20.01 -6.74 -15.73
C ALA A 27 18.52 -6.98 -15.52
N LEU A 28 17.85 -7.65 -16.47
CA LEU A 28 16.45 -8.08 -16.29
C LEU A 28 16.29 -9.08 -15.15
N LYS A 29 17.21 -10.04 -15.02
CA LYS A 29 17.21 -11.00 -13.90
C LYS A 29 17.42 -10.30 -12.57
N THR A 30 18.40 -9.39 -12.51
CA THR A 30 18.65 -8.57 -11.32
C THR A 30 17.42 -7.74 -10.94
N ALA A 31 16.72 -7.17 -11.92
CA ALA A 31 15.48 -6.43 -11.68
C ALA A 31 14.36 -7.30 -11.08
N ALA A 32 14.25 -8.55 -11.52
CA ALA A 32 13.30 -9.51 -10.94
C ALA A 32 13.68 -9.89 -9.50
N ASP A 33 14.96 -10.14 -9.24
CA ASP A 33 15.44 -10.44 -7.88
C ASP A 33 15.21 -9.27 -6.93
N ASP A 34 15.51 -8.04 -7.37
CA ASP A 34 15.28 -6.82 -6.58
C ASP A 34 13.78 -6.61 -6.31
N LEU A 35 12.90 -6.99 -7.25
CA LEU A 35 11.45 -6.96 -7.04
C LEU A 35 10.99 -7.97 -6.00
N PHE A 36 11.49 -9.21 -6.03
CA PHE A 36 11.16 -10.22 -5.00
C PHE A 36 11.65 -9.79 -3.62
N GLU A 37 12.90 -9.33 -3.52
CA GLU A 37 13.46 -8.81 -2.26
C GLU A 37 12.60 -7.68 -1.68
N SER A 38 12.21 -6.74 -2.54
CA SER A 38 11.34 -5.61 -2.16
C SER A 38 9.93 -6.07 -1.77
N LEU A 39 9.37 -7.06 -2.46
CA LEU A 39 8.06 -7.63 -2.18
C LEU A 39 8.03 -8.24 -0.77
N TYR A 40 9.04 -9.05 -0.44
CA TYR A 40 9.14 -9.71 0.85
C TYR A 40 9.37 -8.72 1.99
N ALA A 41 10.22 -7.72 1.79
CA ALA A 41 10.42 -6.64 2.76
C ALA A 41 9.12 -5.83 3.01
N ALA A 42 8.31 -5.64 1.97
CA ALA A 42 7.03 -4.95 2.05
C ALA A 42 5.87 -5.83 2.57
N LYS A 43 6.09 -7.14 2.74
CA LYS A 43 5.08 -8.13 3.17
C LYS A 43 3.82 -8.13 2.28
N GLY A 44 3.98 -7.94 0.97
CA GLY A 44 2.89 -7.99 0.00
C GLY A 44 2.78 -9.34 -0.70
N TRP A 45 1.75 -9.49 -1.55
CA TRP A 45 1.60 -10.66 -2.43
C TRP A 45 2.09 -10.44 -3.86
N GLY A 46 2.20 -9.18 -4.31
CA GLY A 46 2.77 -8.86 -5.61
C GLY A 46 3.36 -7.46 -5.69
N LEU A 47 4.31 -7.29 -6.61
CA LEU A 47 4.99 -6.02 -6.84
C LEU A 47 5.32 -5.82 -8.33
N ALA A 48 4.89 -4.69 -8.89
CA ALA A 48 5.21 -4.31 -10.26
C ALA A 48 6.45 -3.40 -10.32
N ALA A 49 7.25 -3.52 -11.39
CA ALA A 49 8.41 -2.67 -11.65
C ALA A 49 8.12 -1.16 -11.51
N THR A 50 6.97 -0.71 -11.98
CA THR A 50 6.51 0.69 -11.86
C THR A 50 6.52 1.17 -10.41
N GLN A 51 6.21 0.30 -9.44
CA GLN A 51 6.11 0.65 -8.03
C GLN A 51 7.47 0.88 -7.37
N VAL A 52 8.57 0.46 -7.98
CA VAL A 52 9.93 0.68 -7.47
C VAL A 52 10.76 1.56 -8.40
N GLY A 53 10.13 2.14 -9.43
CA GLY A 53 10.79 3.02 -10.39
C GLY A 53 11.65 2.32 -11.43
N LEU A 54 11.49 1.00 -11.58
CA LEU A 54 12.11 0.24 -12.66
C LEU A 54 11.33 0.43 -13.97
N THR A 55 12.04 0.35 -15.09
CA THR A 55 11.48 0.65 -16.42
C THR A 55 11.18 -0.59 -17.26
N GLN A 56 11.64 -1.75 -16.81
CA GLN A 56 11.32 -3.03 -17.41
C GLN A 56 9.85 -3.36 -17.12
N ARG A 57 9.09 -3.77 -18.13
CA ARG A 57 7.71 -4.21 -17.97
C ARG A 57 7.67 -5.63 -17.42
N LEU A 58 7.82 -5.76 -16.11
CA LEU A 58 7.62 -7.01 -15.37
C LEU A 58 6.96 -6.78 -14.01
N PHE A 59 6.35 -7.83 -13.48
CA PHE A 59 5.95 -7.91 -12.08
C PHE A 59 6.36 -9.25 -11.49
N VAL A 60 6.38 -9.31 -10.16
CA VAL A 60 6.50 -10.53 -9.37
C VAL A 60 5.24 -10.75 -8.53
N LEU A 61 4.89 -12.00 -8.31
CA LEU A 61 3.76 -12.42 -7.48
C LEU A 61 4.18 -13.65 -6.68
N ASP A 62 3.91 -13.64 -5.37
CA ASP A 62 4.11 -14.78 -4.49
C ASP A 62 2.95 -14.84 -3.50
N MET A 63 2.11 -15.87 -3.66
CA MET A 63 0.92 -16.09 -2.84
C MET A 63 1.21 -16.98 -1.61
N GLY A 64 2.50 -17.26 -1.36
CA GLY A 64 2.97 -18.12 -0.30
C GLY A 64 2.94 -19.61 -0.67
N PRO A 65 3.51 -20.46 0.20
CA PRO A 65 3.79 -21.87 -0.09
C PRO A 65 2.54 -22.72 -0.35
N GLU A 66 1.36 -22.26 0.08
CA GLU A 66 0.09 -22.97 -0.12
C GLU A 66 -0.54 -22.70 -1.49
N ASN A 67 -0.12 -21.65 -2.20
CA ASN A 67 -0.82 -21.11 -3.37
C ASN A 67 0.02 -21.07 -4.66
N SER A 68 1.02 -21.95 -4.78
CA SER A 68 1.95 -22.16 -5.93
C SER A 68 3.32 -21.49 -5.82
N GLU A 69 4.20 -21.80 -6.78
CA GLU A 69 5.54 -21.22 -6.87
C GLU A 69 5.49 -19.72 -7.20
N PRO A 70 6.48 -18.92 -6.75
CA PRO A 70 6.58 -17.51 -7.10
C PRO A 70 6.60 -17.30 -8.62
N LEU A 71 5.86 -16.32 -9.10
CA LEU A 71 5.72 -15.99 -10.52
C LEU A 71 6.46 -14.69 -10.83
N CYS A 72 7.16 -14.69 -11.96
CA CYS A 72 7.69 -13.47 -12.58
C CYS A 72 7.22 -13.41 -14.03
N MET A 73 6.45 -12.38 -14.36
CA MET A 73 5.89 -12.22 -15.70
C MET A 73 6.45 -10.98 -16.38
N VAL A 74 7.17 -11.17 -17.49
CA VAL A 74 7.65 -10.10 -18.36
C VAL A 74 6.66 -9.90 -19.50
N ASN A 75 6.36 -8.64 -19.84
CA ASN A 75 5.41 -8.28 -20.90
C ASN A 75 4.03 -9.00 -20.83
N PRO A 76 3.39 -9.11 -19.66
CA PRO A 76 2.13 -9.85 -19.54
C PRO A 76 0.97 -9.17 -20.28
N ILE A 77 0.12 -9.98 -20.91
CA ILE A 77 -1.11 -9.61 -21.60
C ILE A 77 -2.20 -10.60 -21.25
N ILE A 78 -3.36 -10.11 -20.79
CA ILE A 78 -4.54 -10.95 -20.55
C ILE A 78 -5.23 -11.21 -21.88
N THR A 79 -5.37 -12.49 -22.26
CA THR A 79 -6.02 -12.90 -23.51
C THR A 79 -7.46 -13.31 -23.31
N THR A 80 -7.84 -13.78 -22.11
CA THR A 80 -9.23 -14.08 -21.75
C THR A 80 -9.56 -13.60 -20.35
N LYS A 81 -10.82 -13.18 -20.17
CA LYS A 81 -11.41 -12.76 -18.89
C LYS A 81 -12.81 -13.34 -18.78
N GLU A 82 -13.05 -14.10 -17.73
CA GLU A 82 -14.33 -14.76 -17.49
C GLU A 82 -14.77 -14.59 -16.03
N THR A 83 -16.07 -14.71 -15.80
CA THR A 83 -16.71 -14.69 -14.48
C THR A 83 -16.40 -13.43 -13.67
N PRO A 84 -17.24 -12.37 -13.77
CA PRO A 84 -17.05 -11.18 -12.92
C PRO A 84 -17.22 -11.54 -11.44
N VAL A 85 -16.32 -11.02 -10.60
CA VAL A 85 -16.31 -11.20 -9.15
C VAL A 85 -15.92 -9.89 -8.47
N LEU A 86 -16.43 -9.68 -7.26
CA LEU A 86 -15.96 -8.61 -6.39
C LEU A 86 -14.70 -9.08 -5.64
N SER A 87 -13.62 -8.33 -5.78
CA SER A 87 -12.33 -8.56 -5.13
C SER A 87 -12.03 -7.42 -4.18
N ASP A 88 -11.75 -7.76 -2.91
CA ASP A 88 -11.22 -6.80 -1.96
C ASP A 88 -9.71 -6.67 -2.17
N GLU A 89 -9.27 -5.46 -2.50
CA GLU A 89 -7.88 -5.17 -2.86
C GLU A 89 -7.30 -4.05 -1.99
N ASP A 90 -6.00 -4.17 -1.74
CA ASP A 90 -5.13 -3.11 -1.28
C ASP A 90 -4.00 -2.88 -2.29
N CYS A 91 -3.13 -1.90 -2.02
CA CYS A 91 -1.97 -1.64 -2.86
C CYS A 91 -0.83 -1.08 -2.02
N LEU A 92 0.37 -1.64 -2.17
CA LEU A 92 1.58 -1.14 -1.49
C LEU A 92 1.88 0.35 -1.81
N SER A 93 1.41 0.85 -2.96
CA SER A 93 1.52 2.27 -3.35
C SER A 93 0.43 3.17 -2.77
N PHE A 94 -0.58 2.60 -2.09
CA PHE A 94 -1.66 3.28 -1.38
C PHE A 94 -1.88 2.67 0.02
N PRO A 95 -0.91 2.78 0.94
CA PRO A 95 -1.04 2.24 2.30
C PRO A 95 -2.30 2.76 3.01
N GLY A 96 -3.02 1.86 3.68
CA GLY A 96 -4.25 2.16 4.42
C GLY A 96 -5.50 2.33 3.54
N VAL A 97 -5.40 2.12 2.22
CA VAL A 97 -6.53 2.16 1.31
C VAL A 97 -6.95 0.73 0.95
N HIS A 98 -8.18 0.39 1.29
CA HIS A 98 -8.82 -0.87 0.91
C HIS A 98 -10.03 -0.57 0.04
N MET A 99 -10.25 -1.38 -0.99
CA MET A 99 -11.37 -1.20 -1.90
C MET A 99 -11.83 -2.48 -2.57
N THR A 100 -13.15 -2.59 -2.72
CA THR A 100 -13.79 -3.66 -3.47
C THR A 100 -13.92 -3.27 -4.94
N LEU A 101 -13.31 -4.06 -5.82
CA LEU A 101 -13.27 -3.84 -7.27
C LEU A 101 -13.88 -5.02 -8.02
N GLU A 102 -14.47 -4.76 -9.19
CA GLU A 102 -14.89 -5.84 -10.10
C GLU A 102 -13.68 -6.35 -10.90
N ARG A 103 -13.43 -7.66 -10.82
CA ARG A 103 -12.36 -8.37 -11.54
C ARG A 103 -12.93 -9.58 -12.26
N ALA A 104 -12.19 -10.11 -13.22
CA ALA A 104 -12.45 -11.44 -13.74
C ALA A 104 -11.89 -12.48 -12.77
N ARG A 105 -12.71 -13.43 -12.31
CA ARG A 105 -12.26 -14.54 -11.47
C ARG A 105 -11.32 -15.45 -12.24
N ASP A 106 -11.58 -15.67 -13.52
CA ASP A 106 -10.81 -16.60 -14.36
C ASP A 106 -10.16 -15.83 -15.50
N ILE A 107 -8.85 -15.99 -15.66
CA ILE A 107 -8.08 -15.33 -16.72
C ILE A 107 -7.08 -16.27 -17.38
N THR A 108 -6.78 -16.01 -18.66
CA THR A 108 -5.59 -16.54 -19.33
C THR A 108 -4.65 -15.38 -19.64
N VAL A 109 -3.36 -15.56 -19.34
CA VAL A 109 -2.32 -14.56 -19.55
C VAL A 109 -1.23 -15.15 -20.44
N GLU A 110 -0.87 -14.41 -21.49
CA GLU A 110 0.35 -14.64 -22.25
C GLU A 110 1.44 -13.71 -21.72
N TYR A 111 2.64 -14.25 -21.51
CA TYR A 111 3.77 -13.49 -21.01
C TYR A 111 5.09 -14.09 -21.51
N GLN A 112 6.20 -13.45 -21.17
CA GLN A 112 7.54 -13.99 -21.37
C GLN A 112 8.21 -14.25 -20.02
N ASP A 113 8.93 -15.35 -19.91
CA ASP A 113 9.81 -15.57 -18.77
C ASP A 113 11.10 -14.71 -18.86
N LEU A 114 11.99 -14.83 -17.88
CA LEU A 114 13.25 -14.08 -17.82
C LEU A 114 14.22 -14.40 -18.97
N THR A 115 14.01 -15.49 -19.71
CA THR A 115 14.78 -15.84 -20.92
C THR A 115 14.17 -15.24 -22.19
N GLY A 116 12.95 -14.70 -22.11
CA GLY A 116 12.19 -14.19 -23.23
C GLY A 116 11.29 -15.24 -23.91
N ALA A 117 11.30 -16.49 -23.42
CA ALA A 117 10.45 -17.54 -23.95
C ALA A 117 8.98 -17.26 -23.60
N LYS A 118 8.10 -17.48 -24.58
CA LYS A 118 6.66 -17.25 -24.43
C LYS A 118 6.03 -18.33 -23.56
N GLN A 119 5.18 -17.90 -22.65
CA GLN A 119 4.46 -18.74 -21.71
C GLN A 119 2.97 -18.38 -21.71
N THR A 120 2.14 -19.36 -21.35
CA THR A 120 0.71 -19.16 -21.09
C THR A 120 0.42 -19.60 -19.67
N TYR A 121 -0.27 -18.76 -18.90
CA TYR A 121 -0.67 -19.05 -17.53
C TYR A 121 -2.17 -18.87 -17.36
N GLN A 122 -2.82 -19.87 -16.78
CA GLN A 122 -4.22 -19.80 -16.38
C GLN A 122 -4.29 -19.55 -14.88
N ALA A 123 -5.02 -18.52 -14.49
CA ALA A 123 -5.20 -18.15 -13.10
C ALA A 123 -6.70 -18.07 -12.76
N THR A 124 -7.02 -18.42 -11.52
CA THR A 124 -8.38 -18.25 -10.96
C THR A 124 -8.33 -17.54 -9.61
N GLY A 125 -9.48 -17.02 -9.16
CA GLY A 125 -9.68 -16.47 -7.83
C GLY A 125 -8.74 -15.30 -7.50
N VAL A 126 -8.14 -15.36 -6.32
CA VAL A 126 -7.28 -14.28 -5.80
C VAL A 126 -6.05 -14.07 -6.68
N THR A 127 -5.42 -15.14 -7.18
CA THR A 127 -4.28 -15.05 -8.10
C THR A 127 -4.65 -14.33 -9.39
N ALA A 128 -5.82 -14.61 -9.97
CA ALA A 128 -6.31 -13.90 -11.16
C ALA A 128 -6.55 -12.41 -10.89
N CYS A 129 -7.10 -12.06 -9.73
CA CYS A 129 -7.33 -10.67 -9.33
C CYS A 129 -6.00 -9.93 -9.12
N GLY A 130 -5.03 -10.55 -8.43
CA GLY A 130 -3.70 -10.02 -8.22
C GLY A 130 -2.93 -9.79 -9.53
N ILE A 131 -2.98 -10.73 -10.46
CA ILE A 131 -2.35 -10.55 -11.79
C ILE A 131 -3.00 -9.39 -12.56
N GLN A 132 -4.32 -9.25 -12.53
CA GLN A 132 -5.01 -8.10 -13.14
C GLN A 132 -4.53 -6.78 -12.54
N HIS A 133 -4.42 -6.71 -11.22
CA HIS A 133 -3.92 -5.53 -10.51
C HIS A 133 -2.49 -5.17 -10.91
N LEU A 134 -1.59 -6.17 -10.98
CA LEU A 134 -0.20 -5.94 -11.35
C LEU A 134 -0.06 -5.51 -12.82
N ILE A 135 -0.87 -6.04 -13.72
CA ILE A 135 -0.93 -5.61 -15.12
C ILE A 135 -1.44 -4.17 -15.24
N ASP A 136 -2.44 -3.77 -14.45
CA ASP A 136 -2.93 -2.39 -14.40
C ASP A 136 -1.80 -1.42 -13.99
N LEU A 137 -1.01 -1.77 -12.98
CA LEU A 137 0.15 -0.97 -12.55
C LEU A 137 1.23 -0.83 -13.65
N LEU A 138 1.47 -1.89 -14.43
CA LEU A 138 2.35 -1.81 -15.61
C LEU A 138 1.78 -0.92 -16.72
N ASN A 139 0.48 -0.66 -16.72
CA ASN A 139 -0.20 0.24 -17.65
C ASN A 139 -0.40 1.66 -17.09
N GLY A 140 0.08 1.94 -15.86
CA GLY A 140 -0.15 3.23 -15.19
C GLY A 140 -1.59 3.43 -14.70
N VAL A 141 -2.37 2.36 -14.64
CA VAL A 141 -3.73 2.31 -14.10
C VAL A 141 -3.65 1.96 -12.62
N LEU A 142 -4.27 2.77 -11.79
CA LEU A 142 -4.25 2.61 -10.33
C LEU A 142 -5.62 2.14 -9.84
N ILE A 143 -5.67 1.46 -8.70
CA ILE A 143 -6.92 0.94 -8.11
C ILE A 143 -8.01 2.00 -7.95
N ILE A 144 -7.62 3.25 -7.69
CA ILE A 144 -8.53 4.41 -7.56
C ILE A 144 -9.24 4.78 -8.87
N ASP A 145 -8.77 4.29 -10.02
CA ASP A 145 -9.33 4.62 -11.33
C ASP A 145 -10.65 3.91 -11.63
N SER A 146 -10.90 2.79 -10.95
CA SER A 146 -12.17 2.09 -10.99
C SER A 146 -13.29 2.84 -10.25
N LEU A 147 -12.94 3.84 -9.43
CA LEU A 147 -13.91 4.65 -8.71
C LEU A 147 -14.53 5.74 -9.59
N SER A 148 -15.82 6.02 -9.36
CA SER A 148 -16.45 7.23 -9.88
C SER A 148 -15.69 8.48 -9.42
N LYS A 149 -15.72 9.54 -10.23
CA LYS A 149 -15.00 10.79 -9.97
C LYS A 149 -15.24 11.32 -8.54
N LEU A 150 -16.51 11.34 -8.10
CA LEU A 150 -16.86 11.83 -6.77
C LEU A 150 -16.28 10.96 -5.63
N LYS A 151 -16.31 9.63 -5.78
CA LYS A 151 -15.71 8.70 -4.80
C LYS A 151 -14.19 8.86 -4.76
N ARG A 152 -13.57 8.97 -5.94
CA ARG A 152 -12.12 9.19 -6.10
C ARG A 152 -11.66 10.49 -5.45
N ASP A 153 -12.34 11.60 -5.73
CA ASP A 153 -11.97 12.91 -5.18
C ASP A 153 -12.08 12.95 -3.65
N ARG A 154 -13.12 12.30 -3.08
CA ARG A 154 -13.27 12.14 -1.63
C ARG A 154 -12.15 11.31 -1.01
N LEU A 155 -11.85 10.14 -1.60
CA LEU A 155 -10.77 9.27 -1.15
C LEU A 155 -9.42 10.00 -1.21
N LEU A 156 -9.12 10.68 -2.31
CA LEU A 156 -7.87 11.43 -2.47
C LEU A 156 -7.73 12.56 -1.44
N LYS A 157 -8.84 13.22 -1.08
CA LYS A 157 -8.83 14.24 -0.02
C LYS A 157 -8.51 13.64 1.35
N GLN A 158 -9.09 12.48 1.67
CA GLN A 158 -8.80 11.75 2.91
C GLN A 158 -7.35 11.23 2.93
N TYR A 159 -6.92 10.62 1.83
CA TYR A 159 -5.58 10.06 1.68
C TYR A 159 -4.47 11.11 1.77
N LYS A 160 -4.69 12.32 1.21
CA LYS A 160 -3.76 13.45 1.39
C LYS A 160 -3.59 13.84 2.86
N LYS A 161 -4.68 13.84 3.64
CA LYS A 161 -4.60 14.10 5.09
C LYS A 161 -3.86 12.98 5.81
N PHE A 162 -4.15 11.73 5.47
CA PHE A 162 -3.49 10.55 6.03
C PHE A 162 -1.97 10.55 5.81
N ILE A 163 -1.50 10.90 4.61
CA ILE A 163 -0.06 11.05 4.35
C ILE A 163 0.52 12.21 5.18
N ALA A 164 -0.19 13.34 5.26
CA ALA A 164 0.28 14.51 6.01
C ALA A 164 0.39 14.25 7.52
N SER A 165 -0.44 13.37 8.08
CA SER A 165 -0.38 12.94 9.50
C SER A 165 0.59 11.78 9.75
N GLY A 166 1.49 11.46 8.80
CA GLY A 166 2.48 10.40 8.99
C GLY A 166 1.92 8.98 8.89
N GLY A 167 0.76 8.78 8.25
CA GLY A 167 0.17 7.47 8.03
C GLY A 167 -0.58 6.89 9.23
N HIS A 168 -0.96 7.72 10.20
CA HIS A 168 -1.93 7.35 11.24
C HIS A 168 -3.33 7.80 10.82
N MET A 169 -4.22 6.81 10.64
CA MET A 169 -5.64 7.06 10.41
C MET A 169 -6.30 7.32 11.76
N HIS A 170 -6.37 8.59 12.18
CA HIS A 170 -7.19 8.94 13.33
C HIS A 170 -8.65 8.71 12.98
N SER A 171 -9.22 7.60 13.46
CA SER A 171 -10.65 7.31 13.39
C SER A 171 -11.41 8.13 14.43
N HIS A 172 -11.36 9.45 14.32
CA HIS A 172 -12.16 10.31 15.18
C HIS A 172 -12.86 11.38 14.33
N ASP A 173 -13.94 10.97 13.66
CA ASP A 173 -15.06 11.88 13.47
C ASP A 173 -15.87 11.83 14.76
N HIS A 174 -15.57 12.73 15.69
CA HIS A 174 -16.46 13.05 16.78
C HIS A 174 -16.99 14.45 16.52
N VAL A 175 -18.30 14.54 16.28
CA VAL A 175 -18.97 15.84 16.21
C VAL A 175 -19.19 16.28 17.65
N HIS A 176 -18.41 17.27 18.11
CA HIS A 176 -18.73 17.95 19.35
C HIS A 176 -20.04 18.73 19.15
N GLY A 177 -21.09 18.38 19.90
CA GLY A 177 -22.22 19.26 20.09
C GLY A 177 -21.79 20.51 20.89
N PRO A 178 -22.56 21.61 20.87
CA PRO A 178 -22.14 22.88 21.46
C PRO A 178 -21.87 22.86 22.98
N ASN A 179 -22.03 21.73 23.68
CA ASN A 179 -21.86 21.57 25.13
C ASN A 179 -21.23 20.22 25.55
N CYS A 180 -20.39 19.58 24.75
CA CYS A 180 -19.66 18.38 25.21
C CYS A 180 -18.48 18.79 26.10
N ASN A 181 -18.66 18.71 27.42
CA ASN A 181 -17.63 19.00 28.42
C ASN A 181 -17.28 17.71 29.17
N HIS A 182 -16.47 16.86 28.56
CA HIS A 182 -15.97 15.67 29.23
C HIS A 182 -14.48 15.50 28.95
N GLU A 183 -13.76 15.12 30.00
CA GLU A 183 -12.36 14.73 29.92
C GLU A 183 -12.29 13.35 29.25
N HIS A 184 -11.51 13.22 28.19
CA HIS A 184 -11.12 11.93 27.64
C HIS A 184 -9.73 11.60 28.14
N GLU A 185 -9.59 10.53 28.93
CA GLU A 185 -8.32 9.83 29.02
C GLU A 185 -8.07 9.15 27.66
N HIS A 186 -7.02 9.62 26.97
CA HIS A 186 -6.54 8.97 25.75
C HIS A 186 -5.50 7.91 26.13
N HIS A 187 -5.92 6.65 26.18
CA HIS A 187 -4.96 5.54 26.15
C HIS A 187 -4.42 5.39 24.73
N HIS A 188 -3.25 5.97 24.48
CA HIS A 188 -2.48 5.72 23.27
C HIS A 188 -1.67 4.43 23.45
N VAL A 189 -2.00 3.39 22.68
CA VAL A 189 -1.07 2.27 22.46
C VAL A 189 -0.23 2.67 21.25
N HIS A 190 1.04 2.99 21.48
CA HIS A 190 2.00 3.20 20.41
C HIS A 190 2.80 1.90 20.20
N ASP A 191 2.74 1.34 18.99
CA ASP A 191 3.71 0.32 18.58
C ASP A 191 5.05 1.01 18.28
N HIS A 192 6.06 0.76 19.11
CA HIS A 192 7.43 1.18 18.86
C HIS A 192 8.32 -0.05 18.58
N VAL A 193 9.21 0.07 17.60
CA VAL A 193 10.21 -0.96 17.31
C VAL A 193 11.40 -0.74 18.23
N HIS A 194 11.57 -1.63 19.22
CA HIS A 194 12.75 -1.62 20.08
C HIS A 194 13.96 -2.20 19.34
N GLY A 195 15.13 -1.59 19.52
CA GLY A 195 16.41 -2.20 19.15
C GLY A 195 16.72 -3.41 20.04
N PRO A 196 17.65 -4.29 19.62
CA PRO A 196 17.87 -5.60 20.24
C PRO A 196 18.30 -5.60 21.73
N ASP A 197 18.58 -4.43 22.33
CA ASP A 197 19.07 -4.31 23.72
C ASP A 197 18.25 -3.35 24.61
N CYS A 198 17.01 -2.97 24.24
CA CYS A 198 16.18 -2.10 25.09
C CYS A 198 15.35 -2.93 26.09
N ASN A 199 15.66 -2.84 27.39
CA ASN A 199 14.85 -3.42 28.46
C ASN A 199 14.51 -2.35 29.50
N HIS A 200 13.53 -1.51 29.21
CA HIS A 200 12.92 -0.61 30.17
C HIS A 200 11.45 -0.38 29.83
N ASP A 201 10.60 -0.26 30.85
CA ASP A 201 9.30 0.39 30.73
C ASP A 201 9.51 1.88 31.05
N HIS A 202 8.99 2.76 30.19
CA HIS A 202 8.88 4.18 30.49
C HIS A 202 7.42 4.59 30.36
N GLU A 203 6.87 5.17 31.42
CA GLU A 203 5.66 5.99 31.33
C GLU A 203 6.03 7.31 30.67
N HIS A 204 5.46 7.58 29.49
CA HIS A 204 5.63 8.85 28.80
C HIS A 204 4.56 9.83 29.28
N HIS A 205 4.93 10.76 30.17
CA HIS A 205 4.12 11.95 30.42
C HIS A 205 4.33 12.96 29.29
N HIS A 206 3.38 13.01 28.35
CA HIS A 206 3.34 14.07 27.36
C HIS A 206 2.49 15.23 27.89
N VAL A 207 3.13 16.37 28.15
CA VAL A 207 2.41 17.63 28.35
C VAL A 207 2.08 18.16 26.96
N HIS A 208 0.79 18.18 26.62
CA HIS A 208 0.30 18.82 25.40
C HIS A 208 -0.08 20.27 25.72
N ASP A 209 0.50 21.22 24.98
CA ASP A 209 -0.03 22.59 24.97
C ASP A 209 -1.39 22.59 24.29
N HIS A 210 -2.43 22.91 25.06
CA HIS A 210 -3.79 23.08 24.56
C HIS A 210 -4.09 24.56 24.34
N VAL A 211 -4.70 24.88 23.20
CA VAL A 211 -5.21 26.23 22.93
C VAL A 211 -6.62 26.32 23.50
N HIS A 212 -6.78 27.03 24.61
CA HIS A 212 -8.08 27.22 25.24
C HIS A 212 -8.93 28.24 24.49
N GLY A 213 -10.22 27.93 24.32
CA GLY A 213 -11.22 28.89 23.83
C GLY A 213 -11.55 29.95 24.89
N PRO A 214 -12.19 31.07 24.50
CA PRO A 214 -12.42 32.24 25.37
C PRO A 214 -13.34 32.01 26.59
N HIS A 215 -13.79 30.77 26.85
CA HIS A 215 -14.68 30.39 27.94
C HIS A 215 -14.18 29.20 28.77
N CYS A 216 -12.91 28.82 28.64
CA CYS A 216 -12.33 27.74 29.43
C CYS A 216 -11.94 28.26 30.83
N HIS A 217 -12.66 27.82 31.87
CA HIS A 217 -12.34 28.10 33.27
C HIS A 217 -11.87 26.80 33.94
N HIS A 218 -10.56 26.60 33.97
CA HIS A 218 -9.93 25.59 34.82
C HIS A 218 -8.81 26.27 35.61
N GLU A 219 -8.81 26.06 36.93
CA GLU A 219 -7.74 26.50 37.82
C GLU A 219 -6.59 25.48 37.70
N HIS A 220 -5.38 25.97 37.41
CA HIS A 220 -4.17 25.16 37.50
C HIS A 220 -3.68 25.20 38.95
N GLU A 221 -3.73 24.06 39.65
CA GLU A 221 -2.95 23.88 40.88
C GLU A 221 -1.48 23.65 40.48
N GLU A 222 -0.64 24.65 40.74
CA GLU A 222 0.81 24.50 40.66
C GLU A 222 1.30 23.65 41.85
N GLU A 223 1.68 22.40 41.59
CA GLU A 223 2.46 21.62 42.57
C GLU A 223 3.87 22.22 42.70
N LEU A 224 4.13 22.80 43.86
CA LEU A 224 5.43 23.30 44.30
C LEU A 224 6.45 22.17 44.41
N GLU A 225 7.48 22.20 43.57
CA GLU A 225 8.73 21.45 43.77
C GLU A 225 9.25 21.63 45.21
N HIS A 226 9.55 20.53 45.89
CA HIS A 226 10.39 20.53 47.07
C HIS A 226 11.61 19.62 46.86
N ALA A 227 12.76 20.29 46.96
CA ALA A 227 14.14 19.88 47.26
C ALA A 227 14.46 18.40 47.54
#